data_AF-A0A0U5IG56-F1
#
_entry.id   AF-A0A0U5IG56-F1
#
_cell.length_a   1.000
_cell.length_b   1.000
_cell.length_c   1.000
_cell.angle_alpha   90.00
_cell.angle_beta   90.00
_cell.angle_gamma   90.00
#
_symmetry.space_group_name_H-M   'P 1'
#
loop_
_entity.id
_entity.type
_entity.pdbx_description
1 polymer ?
#
loop_
_entity_poly.entity_id
_entity_poly.type
_entity_poly.pdbx_seq_one_letter_code
_entity_poly.pdbx_strand_id
1 'polypeptide(L)'
;MADNSYLKDLILLRNDPAKVARVREAAERGEMDAQYALGLIYAEGRGVEIDLARAHFWLSLAIAQGDTDADLLRNIIGSQMSDAEFAAAKALALAHRAPHAVPTTKH
;
A
#
# COMPACT_ATOMS: atom_id res chain seq x y z
N MET A 1 21.08 7.97 1.82
CA MET A 1 19.87 8.56 2.42
C MET A 1 18.89 8.71 1.28
N ALA A 2 17.89 7.82 1.19
CA ALA A 2 16.87 7.91 0.15
C ALA A 2 16.18 9.26 0.31
N ASP A 3 16.22 10.07 -0.74
CA ASP A 3 15.71 11.44 -0.74
C ASP A 3 14.18 11.37 -0.64
N ASN A 4 13.70 11.43 0.60
CA ASN A 4 12.32 11.16 0.98
C ASN A 4 11.41 12.37 0.69
N SER A 5 11.65 13.04 -0.45
CA SER A 5 10.89 14.20 -0.89
C SER A 5 9.43 13.83 -1.19
N TYR A 6 9.17 12.59 -1.63
CA TYR A 6 7.83 12.17 -2.02
C TYR A 6 6.87 12.02 -0.83
N LEU A 7 7.32 11.62 0.37
CA LEU A 7 6.48 11.58 1.58
C LEU A 7 6.16 12.97 2.11
N LYS A 8 7.14 13.88 2.04
CA LYS A 8 6.95 15.29 2.42
C LYS A 8 5.90 15.96 1.53
N ASP A 9 5.88 15.59 0.25
CA ASP A 9 4.87 16.00 -0.73
C ASP A 9 3.53 15.22 -0.63
N LEU A 10 3.49 14.11 0.11
CA LEU A 10 2.31 13.25 0.25
C LEU A 10 1.36 13.72 1.36
N ILE A 11 1.93 14.18 2.47
CA ILE A 11 1.17 14.66 3.62
C ILE A 11 0.53 16.04 3.32
N LEU A 12 1.09 16.80 2.38
CA LEU A 12 0.67 18.19 2.13
C LEU A 12 -0.43 18.39 1.07
N LEU A 13 -0.96 17.36 0.37
CA LEU A 13 -1.93 17.62 -0.71
C LEU A 13 -3.21 16.77 -0.77
N ARG A 14 -4.27 17.52 -1.09
CA ARG A 14 -5.68 17.19 -1.35
C ARG A 14 -5.82 16.46 -2.71
N ASN A 15 -6.26 15.19 -2.70
CA ASN A 15 -6.80 14.42 -3.85
C ASN A 15 -6.09 14.56 -5.22
N ASP A 16 -4.78 14.36 -5.29
CA ASP A 16 -4.03 14.44 -6.57
C ASP A 16 -3.68 13.03 -7.13
N PRO A 17 -4.35 12.55 -8.20
CA PRO A 17 -4.18 11.17 -8.70
C PRO A 17 -2.78 10.90 -9.28
N ALA A 18 -2.09 11.92 -9.80
CA ALA A 18 -0.73 11.78 -10.31
C ALA A 18 0.29 11.40 -9.22
N LYS A 19 0.02 11.76 -7.97
CA LYS A 19 0.87 11.38 -6.83
C LYS A 19 0.65 9.93 -6.42
N VAL A 20 -0.57 9.42 -6.55
CA VAL A 20 -0.91 8.01 -6.29
C VAL A 20 -0.09 7.08 -7.18
N ALA A 21 0.09 7.43 -8.46
CA ALA A 21 0.89 6.63 -9.39
C ALA A 21 2.36 6.49 -8.93
N ARG A 22 3.00 7.60 -8.53
CA ARG A 22 4.39 7.57 -8.04
C ARG A 22 4.56 6.78 -6.74
N VAL A 23 3.60 6.92 -5.81
CA VAL A 23 3.61 6.14 -4.57
C VAL A 23 3.43 4.66 -4.86
N ARG A 24 2.56 4.31 -5.82
CA ARG A 24 2.39 2.92 -6.25
C ARG A 24 3.68 2.32 -6.79
N GLU A 25 4.35 3.02 -7.70
CA GLU A 25 5.63 2.57 -8.24
C GLU A 25 6.68 2.35 -7.14
N ALA A 26 6.77 3.27 -6.18
CA ALA A 26 7.69 3.13 -5.04
C ALA A 26 7.31 1.96 -4.11
N ALA A 27 6.02 1.77 -3.82
CA ALA A 27 5.52 0.67 -2.99
C ALA A 27 5.77 -0.70 -3.65
N GLU A 28 5.60 -0.80 -4.96
CA GLU A 28 5.88 -1.99 -5.77
C GLU A 28 7.38 -2.32 -5.81
N ARG A 29 8.26 -1.32 -5.72
CA ARG A 29 9.71 -1.53 -5.55
C ARG A 29 10.12 -1.98 -4.15
N GLY A 30 9.17 -2.09 -3.23
CA GLY A 30 9.42 -2.55 -1.86
C GLY A 30 9.75 -1.45 -0.86
N GLU A 31 9.60 -0.16 -1.23
CA GLU A 31 9.88 0.94 -0.30
C GLU A 31 8.83 0.94 0.84
N MET A 32 9.28 0.65 2.07
CA MET A 32 8.44 0.52 3.27
C MET A 32 7.52 1.75 3.46
N ASP A 33 8.10 2.95 3.43
CA ASP A 33 7.36 4.19 3.60
C ASP A 33 6.29 4.40 2.51
N ALA A 34 6.60 3.98 1.27
CA ALA A 34 5.66 4.07 0.16
C ALA A 34 4.51 3.06 0.29
N GLN A 35 4.78 1.88 0.85
CA GLN A 35 3.73 0.90 1.16
C GLN A 35 2.78 1.42 2.24
N TYR A 36 3.30 2.05 3.30
CA TYR A 36 2.49 2.73 4.30
C TYR A 36 1.63 3.84 3.68
N ALA A 37 2.27 4.72 2.91
CA ALA A 37 1.63 5.80 2.18
C ALA A 37 0.51 5.34 1.26
N LEU A 38 0.73 4.27 0.50
CA LEU A 38 -0.28 3.69 -0.39
C LEU A 38 -1.45 3.09 0.39
N GLY A 39 -1.14 2.46 1.53
CA GLY A 39 -2.12 1.99 2.50
C GLY A 39 -3.06 3.12 2.96
N LEU A 40 -2.48 4.25 3.35
CA LEU A 40 -3.21 5.44 3.77
C LEU A 40 -4.07 6.04 2.64
N ILE A 41 -3.53 6.11 1.41
CA ILE A 41 -4.26 6.60 0.23
C ILE A 41 -5.54 5.78 0.00
N TYR A 42 -5.46 4.45 0.08
CA TYR A 42 -6.62 3.58 -0.09
C TYR A 42 -7.57 3.61 1.12
N ALA A 43 -7.06 3.79 2.33
CA ALA A 43 -7.89 3.91 3.53
C ALA A 43 -8.75 5.18 3.51
N GLU A 44 -8.18 6.30 3.05
CA GLU A 44 -8.86 7.60 3.05
C GLU A 44 -9.49 7.99 1.70
N GLY A 45 -9.20 7.25 0.63
CA GLY A 45 -9.70 7.57 -0.72
C GLY A 45 -9.05 8.83 -1.31
N ARG A 46 -7.75 9.06 -1.06
CA ARG A 46 -7.05 10.25 -1.55
C ARG A 46 -6.71 10.14 -3.03
N GLY A 47 -7.61 10.63 -3.89
CA GLY A 47 -7.44 10.56 -5.35
C GLY A 47 -7.68 9.17 -5.95
N VAL A 48 -8.25 8.25 -5.15
CA VAL A 48 -8.76 6.93 -5.54
C VAL A 48 -10.02 6.64 -4.73
N GLU A 49 -10.80 5.64 -5.13
CA GLU A 49 -11.88 5.13 -4.29
C GLU A 49 -11.32 4.46 -3.02
N ILE A 50 -12.08 4.55 -1.92
CA ILE A 50 -11.72 3.88 -0.67
C ILE A 50 -11.75 2.37 -0.91
N ASP A 51 -10.65 1.71 -0.56
CA ASP A 51 -10.50 0.25 -0.68
C ASP A 51 -9.73 -0.26 0.54
N LEU A 52 -10.47 -0.62 1.60
CA LEU A 52 -9.88 -1.06 2.85
C LEU A 52 -9.10 -2.38 2.69
N ALA A 53 -9.48 -3.22 1.72
CA ALA A 53 -8.77 -4.46 1.44
C ALA A 53 -7.36 -4.20 0.88
N ARG A 54 -7.23 -3.29 -0.08
CA ARG A 54 -5.91 -2.84 -0.57
C ARG A 54 -5.13 -2.10 0.50
N ALA A 55 -5.79 -1.25 1.27
CA ALA A 55 -5.14 -0.55 2.38
C ALA A 55 -4.50 -1.54 3.36
N HIS A 56 -5.27 -2.54 3.82
CA HIS A 56 -4.78 -3.56 4.74
C HIS A 56 -3.64 -4.39 4.13
N PHE A 57 -3.72 -4.70 2.83
CA PHE A 57 -2.66 -5.41 2.12
C PHE A 57 -1.34 -4.63 2.12
N TRP A 58 -1.33 -3.36 1.68
CA TRP A 58 -0.12 -2.54 1.61
C TRP A 58 0.47 -2.24 2.99
N LEU A 59 -0.37 -2.00 3.99
CA LEU A 59 0.08 -1.84 5.38
C LEU A 59 0.71 -3.12 5.92
N SER A 60 0.19 -4.29 5.56
CA SER A 60 0.77 -5.57 5.98
C SER A 60 2.19 -5.77 5.44
N LEU A 61 2.49 -5.27 4.24
CA LEU A 61 3.84 -5.30 3.69
C LEU A 61 4.79 -4.36 4.43
N ALA A 62 4.33 -3.14 4.78
CA ALA A 62 5.12 -2.20 5.56
C ALA A 62 5.44 -2.76 6.96
N ILE A 63 4.45 -3.37 7.63
CA ILE A 63 4.62 -4.03 8.94
C ILE A 63 5.65 -5.18 8.84
N ALA A 64 5.62 -5.97 7.76
CA ALA A 64 6.58 -7.05 7.54
C ALA A 64 8.03 -6.54 7.41
N GLN A 65 8.22 -5.26 7.05
CA GLN A 65 9.52 -4.59 7.00
C GLN A 65 9.89 -3.85 8.30
N GLY A 66 8.98 -3.82 9.28
CA GLY A 66 9.20 -3.22 10.60
C GLY A 66 8.50 -1.88 10.83
N ASP A 67 7.60 -1.45 9.93
CA ASP A 67 6.81 -0.23 10.12
C ASP A 67 5.74 -0.44 11.19
N THR A 68 5.92 0.20 12.34
CA THR A 68 4.98 0.14 13.47
C THR A 68 3.77 1.06 13.29
N ASP A 69 3.92 2.16 12.55
CA ASP A 69 2.83 3.11 12.29
C ASP A 69 1.79 2.47 11.36
N ALA A 70 2.27 1.64 10.43
CA ALA A 70 1.42 0.82 9.58
C ALA A 70 0.53 -0.14 10.38
N ASP A 71 1.00 -0.70 11.51
CA ASP A 71 0.17 -1.59 12.33
C ASP A 71 -0.98 -0.85 13.00
N LEU A 72 -0.74 0.35 13.53
CA LEU A 72 -1.78 1.20 14.10
C LEU A 72 -2.88 1.48 13.07
N LEU A 73 -2.50 1.94 11.87
CA LEU A 73 -3.47 2.23 10.82
C LEU A 73 -4.22 0.98 10.36
N ARG A 74 -3.52 -0.15 10.23
CA ARG A 74 -4.11 -1.44 9.84
C ARG A 74 -5.16 -1.91 10.86
N ASN A 75 -4.91 -1.73 12.15
CA ASN A 75 -5.86 -2.07 13.21
C ASN A 75 -7.11 -1.17 13.18
N ILE A 76 -6.94 0.12 12.88
CA ILE A 76 -8.04 1.09 12.72
C ILE A 76 -8.94 0.70 11.54
N ILE A 77 -8.37 0.40 10.37
CA ILE A 77 -9.16 0.01 9.20
C ILE A 77 -9.75 -1.40 9.36
N GLY A 78 -9.02 -2.32 9.99
CA GLY A 78 -9.46 -3.70 10.20
C GLY A 78 -10.72 -3.78 11.06
N SER A 79 -10.91 -2.82 11.97
CA SER A 79 -12.15 -2.70 12.76
C SER A 79 -13.37 -2.27 11.94
N GLN A 80 -13.16 -1.73 10.74
CA GLN A 80 -14.20 -1.27 9.82
C GLN A 80 -14.46 -2.24 8.66
N MET A 81 -13.56 -3.20 8.44
CA MET A 81 -13.63 -4.16 7.34
C MET A 81 -14.69 -5.24 7.62
N SER A 82 -15.43 -5.58 6.57
CA SER A 82 -16.28 -6.77 6.51
C SER A 82 -15.47 -8.05 6.27
N ASP A 83 -16.07 -9.21 6.55
CA ASP A 83 -15.47 -10.52 6.26
C ASP A 83 -15.06 -10.67 4.78
N ALA A 84 -15.84 -10.07 3.87
CA ALA A 84 -15.56 -10.06 2.44
C ALA A 84 -14.30 -9.23 2.12
N GLU A 85 -14.12 -8.08 2.77
CA GLU A 85 -12.93 -7.24 2.58
C GLU A 85 -11.68 -7.88 3.19
N PHE A 86 -11.81 -8.59 4.31
CA PHE A 86 -10.72 -9.39 4.86
C PHE A 86 -10.32 -10.53 3.92
N ALA A 87 -11.30 -11.22 3.33
CA ALA A 87 -11.03 -12.25 2.34
C ALA A 87 -10.34 -11.66 1.09
N ALA A 88 -10.77 -10.49 0.63
CA ALA A 88 -10.16 -9.78 -0.49
C ALA A 88 -8.71 -9.36 -0.17
N ALA A 89 -8.44 -8.80 1.01
CA ALA A 89 -7.09 -8.44 1.44
C ALA A 89 -6.14 -9.66 1.48
N LYS A 90 -6.64 -10.81 1.98
CA LYS A 90 -5.90 -12.07 1.97
C LYS A 90 -5.64 -12.56 0.53
N ALA A 91 -6.62 -12.44 -0.36
CA ALA A 91 -6.45 -12.81 -1.76
C ALA A 91 -5.38 -11.94 -2.46
N LEU A 92 -5.38 -10.63 -2.19
CA LEU A 92 -4.34 -9.72 -2.68
C LEU A 92 -2.95 -10.10 -2.16
N ALA A 93 -2.83 -10.42 -0.87
CA ALA A 93 -1.56 -10.88 -0.29
C ALA A 93 -1.06 -12.18 -0.93
N LEU A 94 -1.96 -13.13 -1.22
CA LEU A 94 -1.62 -14.37 -1.91
C LEU A 94 -1.18 -14.12 -3.36
N ALA A 95 -1.88 -13.22 -4.07
CA ALA A 95 -1.55 -12.86 -5.44
C ALA A 95 -0.20 -12.14 -5.54
N HIS A 96 0.14 -11.28 -4.56
CA HIS A 96 1.43 -10.60 -4.51
C HIS A 96 2.58 -11.54 -4.10
N ARG A 97 2.31 -12.50 -3.21
CA ARG A 97 3.29 -13.52 -2.80
C ARG A 97 3.56 -14.55 -3.89
N ALA A 98 2.67 -14.71 -4.88
CA ALA A 98 3.00 -15.48 -6.06
C ALA A 98 4.20 -14.78 -6.71
N PRO A 99 5.40 -15.40 -6.72
CA PRO A 99 6.53 -14.79 -7.37
C PRO A 99 6.09 -14.51 -8.80
N HIS A 100 6.31 -13.28 -9.28
CA HIS A 100 6.31 -13.01 -10.70
C HIS A 100 7.07 -14.16 -11.35
N ALA A 101 6.36 -15.04 -12.04
CA ALA A 101 6.96 -16.02 -12.90
C ALA A 101 7.68 -15.18 -13.94
N VAL A 102 8.96 -14.91 -13.68
CA VAL A 102 9.85 -14.18 -14.57
C VAL A 102 9.73 -14.87 -15.92
N PRO A 103 9.17 -14.23 -16.96
CA PRO A 103 9.39 -14.72 -18.29
C PRO A 103 10.87 -14.43 -18.57
N THR A 104 11.71 -15.42 -18.30
CA THR A 104 13.10 -15.43 -18.73
C THR A 104 13.11 -15.62 -20.25
N THR A 105 12.75 -14.57 -20.98
CA THR A 105 13.03 -14.48 -22.41
C THR A 105 14.51 -14.16 -22.54
N LYS A 106 15.31 -15.23 -22.66
CA LYS A 106 16.66 -15.17 -23.24
C LYS A 106 16.54 -14.65 -24.67
N HIS A 107 17.19 -13.53 -24.98
CA HIS A 107 17.67 -13.21 -26.32
C HIS A 107 19.11 -12.72 -26.24
#